data_AF-A0A1H2U4T6-F1
#
_entry.id   AF-A0A1H2U4T6-F1
#
_cell.length_a   1.000
_cell.length_b   1.000
_cell.length_c   1.000
_cell.angle_alpha   90.00
_cell.angle_beta   90.00
_cell.angle_gamma   90.00
#
_symmetry.space_group_name_H-M   'P 1'
#
loop_
_entity.id
_entity.type
_entity.pdbx_description
1 polymer ?
#
loop_
_entity_poly.entity_id
_entity_poly.type
_entity_poly.pdbx_seq_one_letter_code
_entity_poly.pdbx_strand_id
1 'polypeptide(L)' 'MKENDTKTLEEGILKDITRVIVETDEENPVSIAVITADNIESANGYRVRMRPEYND' A
#
# COMPACT_ATOMS: atom_id res chain seq x y z
N MET A 1 24.46 15.97 -2.69
CA MET A 1 23.25 15.26 -2.22
C MET A 1 22.49 14.85 -3.46
N LYS A 2 22.27 13.54 -3.69
CA LYS A 2 21.45 13.12 -4.83
C LYS A 2 20.00 13.19 -4.39
N GLU A 3 19.18 13.89 -5.18
CA GLU A 3 17.72 13.88 -5.05
C GLU A 3 17.25 12.43 -5.00
N ASN A 4 16.50 12.08 -3.97
CA ASN A 4 15.76 10.84 -3.95
C ASN A 4 14.53 11.09 -4.83
N ASP A 5 14.61 10.70 -6.10
CA ASP A 5 13.46 10.61 -7.00
C ASP A 5 12.38 9.75 -6.33
N THR A 6 11.43 10.38 -5.68
CA THR A 6 10.20 9.74 -5.21
C THR A 6 9.40 9.38 -6.45
N LYS A 7 9.64 8.17 -6.97
CA LYS A 7 8.95 7.65 -8.16
C LYS A 7 7.48 7.38 -7.79
N THR A 8 6.62 8.33 -8.08
CA THR A 8 5.17 8.17 -7.93
C THR A 8 4.68 7.12 -8.94
N LEU A 9 3.74 6.26 -8.53
CA LEU A 9 3.12 5.27 -9.42
C LEU A 9 2.18 6.01 -10.39
N GLU A 10 2.66 6.31 -11.60
CA GLU A 10 1.96 7.21 -12.54
C GLU A 10 0.71 6.59 -13.19
N GLU A 11 0.50 5.28 -13.05
CA GLU A 11 -0.65 4.54 -13.57
C GLU A 11 -1.11 3.43 -12.60
N GLY A 12 -2.42 3.21 -12.52
CA GLY A 12 -3.04 2.15 -11.72
C GLY A 12 -3.92 2.63 -10.57
N ILE A 13 -4.43 1.67 -9.79
CA ILE A 13 -5.46 1.87 -8.75
C ILE A 13 -5.01 2.85 -7.65
N LEU A 14 -3.70 3.08 -7.52
CA LEU A 14 -3.09 3.95 -6.51
C LEU A 14 -2.89 5.40 -6.95
N LYS A 15 -3.16 5.74 -8.23
CA LYS A 15 -2.86 7.06 -8.83
C LYS A 15 -3.60 8.22 -8.15
N ASP A 16 -4.81 7.98 -7.64
CA ASP A 16 -5.70 9.03 -7.11
C ASP A 16 -6.25 8.71 -5.71
N ILE A 17 -5.67 7.73 -5.01
CA ILE A 17 -6.12 7.35 -3.66
C ILE A 17 -4.98 7.49 -2.65
N THR A 18 -5.31 8.03 -1.47
CA THR A 18 -4.32 8.27 -0.40
C THR A 18 -4.19 7.09 0.56
N ARG A 19 -5.17 6.17 0.53
CA ARG A 19 -5.27 5.06 1.47
C ARG A 19 -5.98 3.85 0.86
N VAL A 20 -5.42 2.68 1.09
CA VAL A 20 -6.07 1.38 0.86
C VAL A 20 -6.23 0.68 2.21
N ILE A 21 -7.44 0.20 2.49
CA ILE A 21 -7.75 -0.63 3.66
C ILE A 21 -8.17 -1.99 3.14
N VAL A 22 -7.54 -3.04 3.66
CA VAL A 22 -7.94 -4.42 3.41
C VAL A 22 -8.60 -4.94 4.69
N GLU A 23 -9.83 -5.42 4.60
CA GLU A 23 -10.60 -5.93 5.73
C GLU A 23 -11.41 -7.17 5.35
N THR A 24 -11.91 -7.88 6.37
CA THR A 24 -12.82 -9.01 6.18
C THR A 24 -14.22 -8.54 5.80
N ASP A 25 -14.90 -9.30 4.94
CA ASP A 25 -16.28 -9.03 4.52
C ASP A 25 -17.26 -9.75 5.45
N GLU A 26 -17.31 -9.32 6.71
CA GLU A 26 -18.21 -9.84 7.74
C GLU A 26 -18.91 -8.68 8.47
N GLU A 27 -19.97 -8.97 9.23
CA GLU A 27 -20.80 -7.93 9.90
C GLU A 27 -19.97 -7.00 10.79
N ASN A 28 -18.89 -7.51 11.39
CA ASN A 28 -17.92 -6.74 12.15
C ASN A 28 -16.54 -6.85 11.48
N PRO A 29 -16.24 -6.00 10.48
CA PRO A 29 -15.05 -6.14 9.67
C PRO A 29 -13.78 -5.96 10.51
N VAL A 30 -12.79 -6.81 10.22
CA VAL A 30 -11.47 -6.79 10.85
C VAL A 30 -10.45 -6.24 9.85
N SER A 31 -9.80 -5.13 10.20
CA SER A 31 -8.74 -4.56 9.36
C SER A 31 -7.51 -5.46 9.34
N ILE A 32 -7.13 -5.91 8.15
CA ILE A 32 -5.96 -6.77 7.88
C ILE A 32 -4.73 -5.92 7.54
N ALA A 33 -4.91 -4.86 6.74
CA ALA A 33 -3.83 -3.95 6.39
C ALA A 33 -4.34 -2.55 6.07
N VAL A 34 -3.54 -1.54 6.42
CA VAL A 34 -3.72 -0.16 6.01
C VAL A 34 -2.46 0.28 5.26
N ILE A 35 -2.62 0.70 4.02
CA ILE A 35 -1.55 1.12 3.13
C ILE A 35 -1.79 2.59 2.79
N THR A 36 -0.77 3.41 2.99
CA THR A 36 -0.74 4.84 2.65
C THR A 36 0.49 5.11 1.78
N ALA A 37 0.63 6.35 1.30
CA ALA A 37 1.83 6.76 0.56
C ALA A 37 3.12 6.57 1.37
N ASP A 38 3.06 6.78 2.70
CA ASP A 38 4.24 6.84 3.55
C ASP A 38 4.44 5.58 4.41
N ASN A 39 3.38 4.79 4.63
CA ASN A 39 3.40 3.70 5.60
C ASN A 39 2.51 2.51 5.22
N ILE A 40 2.88 1.34 5.74
CA ILE A 40 2.11 0.10 5.67
C ILE A 40 2.01 -0.49 7.07
N GLU A 41 0.77 -0.63 7.54
CA GLU A 41 0.44 -1.28 8.80
C GLU A 41 -0.30 -2.57 8.53
N SER A 42 0.13 -3.67 9.15
CA SER A 42 -0.51 -4.98 9.03
C SER A 42 -0.96 -5.48 10.38
N ALA A 43 -2.12 -6.13 10.42
CA ALA A 43 -2.59 -6.86 11.58
C ALA A 43 -1.61 -7.98 11.97
N ASN A 44 -1.60 -8.34 13.26
CA ASN A 44 -0.73 -9.39 13.76
C ASN A 44 -1.01 -10.72 13.04
N GLY A 45 0.05 -11.45 12.70
CA GLY A 45 -0.03 -12.70 11.94
C GLY A 45 -0.12 -12.53 10.42
N TYR A 46 -0.24 -11.29 9.91
CA TYR A 46 -0.25 -10.99 8.48
C TYR A 46 1.04 -10.30 8.05
N ARG A 47 1.41 -10.49 6.78
CA ARG A 47 2.60 -9.87 6.19
C ARG A 47 2.24 -9.27 4.84
N VAL A 48 2.57 -7.98 4.68
CA VAL A 48 2.47 -7.31 3.38
C VAL A 48 3.80 -7.44 2.63
N ARG A 49 3.74 -7.68 1.33
CA ARG A 49 4.90 -7.73 0.42
C ARG A 49 4.61 -6.87 -0.80
N MET A 50 5.52 -5.95 -1.08
CA MET A 50 5.50 -5.17 -2.31
C MET A 50 6.51 -5.74 -3.29
N ARG A 51 6.14 -5.78 -4.57
CA ARG A 51 7.07 -6.06 -5.67
C ARG A 51 7.17 -4.78 -6.49
N PRO A 52 8.34 -4.11 -6.52
CA PRO A 52 8.53 -2.94 -7.37
C PRO A 52 8.47 -3.36 -8.84
N GLU A 53 8.00 -2.45 -9.68
CA GLU A 53 8.16 -2.57 -11.13
C GLU A 53 9.61 -2.17 -11.50
N TYR A 54 10.24 -3.00 -12.33
CA TYR A 54 11.56 -2.72 -12.87
C TYR A 54 11.34 -2.29 -14.33
N ASN A 55 11.74 -1.06 -14.67
CA ASN A 55 11.88 -0.68 -16.07
C ASN A 55 13.21 -1.28 -16.55
N ASP A 56 13.16 -2.19 -17.52
CA ASP A 56 14.33 -2.66 -18.28
C ASP A 56 14.95 -1.52 -19.13
#